data_AF-A0A966XZL0-F1
#
_entry.id   AF-A0A966XZL0-F1
#
_cell.length_a   1.000
_cell.length_b   1.000
_cell.length_c   1.000
_cell.angle_alpha   90.00
_cell.angle_beta   90.00
_cell.angle_gamma   90.00
#
_symmetry.space_group_name_H-M   'P 1'
#
loop_
_entity.id
_entity.type
_entity.pdbx_description
1 polymer ?
#
loop_
_entity_poly.entity_id
_entity_poly.type
_entity_poly.pdbx_seq_one_letter_code
_entity_poly.pdbx_strand_id
1 'polypeptide(L)'
;TGRRWIASVSSDAGKPTLVAQKATKADDLRGQAEDNPMVQAILKTFPGAKLETVRRKGEQTSVLAGLAGPPGEEPPPAEDYPVDDDIPESEF
;
A
#
# COMPACT_ATOMS: atom_id res chain seq x y z
N THR A 1 -20.95 5.89 -1.93
CA THR A 1 -22.21 6.23 -1.26
C THR A 1 -22.43 7.73 -1.37
N GLY A 2 -23.22 8.20 -2.35
CA GLY A 2 -23.31 9.62 -2.74
C GLY A 2 -24.04 10.56 -1.77
N ARG A 3 -23.89 10.37 -0.44
CA ARG A 3 -24.55 11.17 0.59
C ARG A 3 -23.63 12.32 1.03
N ARG A 4 -24.16 13.54 1.14
CA ARG A 4 -23.43 14.69 1.70
C ARG A 4 -23.14 14.45 3.18
N TRP A 5 -21.91 14.72 3.60
CA TRP A 5 -21.48 14.68 5.00
C TRP A 5 -21.02 16.08 5.43
N ILE A 6 -21.36 16.46 6.66
CA ILE A 6 -20.84 17.66 7.34
C ILE A 6 -20.00 17.16 8.52
N ALA A 7 -18.75 17.59 8.60
CA ALA A 7 -17.84 17.25 9.68
C ALA A 7 -17.38 18.52 10.40
N SER A 8 -17.30 18.48 11.73
CA SER A 8 -16.80 19.56 12.58
C SER A 8 -15.55 19.09 13.33
N VAL A 9 -14.51 19.92 13.38
CA VAL A 9 -13.25 19.61 14.09
C VAL A 9 -13.39 20.03 15.55
N SER A 10 -13.05 19.15 16.49
CA SER A 10 -12.97 19.45 17.93
C SER A 10 -11.52 19.67 18.34
N SER A 11 -11.27 20.65 19.21
CA SER A 11 -9.95 20.92 19.80
C SER A 11 -9.69 20.17 21.12
N ASP A 12 -10.64 19.34 21.56
CA ASP A 12 -10.47 18.52 22.76
C ASP A 12 -9.34 17.48 22.59
N ALA A 13 -8.70 17.08 23.70
CA ALA A 13 -7.62 16.10 23.68
C ALA A 13 -8.15 14.71 23.25
N GLY A 14 -8.03 14.42 21.95
CA GLY A 14 -8.52 13.19 21.35
C GLY A 14 -7.56 11.99 21.49
N LYS A 15 -7.94 10.90 20.83
CA LYS A 15 -7.07 9.72 20.64
C LYS A 15 -5.82 10.10 19.83
N PRO A 16 -4.69 9.36 19.99
CA PRO A 16 -3.48 9.61 19.22
C PRO A 16 -3.80 9.70 17.72
N THR A 17 -3.15 10.64 17.05
CA THR A 17 -3.35 10.87 15.62
C THR A 17 -2.99 9.62 14.82
N LEU A 18 -3.51 9.50 13.60
CA LEU A 18 -3.12 8.40 12.70
C LEU A 18 -1.60 8.33 12.47
N VAL A 19 -0.91 9.48 12.51
CA VAL A 19 0.55 9.56 12.40
C VAL A 19 1.22 8.98 13.65
N ALA A 20 0.77 9.37 14.84
CA ALA A 20 1.30 8.84 16.10
C ALA A 20 1.09 7.31 16.19
N GLN A 21 -0.09 6.82 15.81
CA GLN A 21 -0.38 5.38 15.78
C GLN A 21 0.52 4.61 14.80
N LYS A 22 0.87 5.22 13.65
CA LYS A 22 1.80 4.62 12.68
C LYS A 22 3.22 4.55 13.23
N ALA A 23 3.68 5.59 13.92
CA ALA A 23 5.00 5.62 14.53
C ALA A 23 5.14 4.50 15.58
N THR A 24 4.18 4.39 16.52
CA THR A 24 4.18 3.32 17.53
C THR A 24 4.22 1.93 16.89
N LYS A 25 3.41 1.68 15.86
CA LYS A 25 3.43 0.40 15.14
C LYS A 25 4.77 0.14 14.44
N ALA A 26 5.42 1.16 13.90
CA ALA A 26 6.73 1.00 13.26
C ALA A 26 7.81 0.63 14.29
N ASP A 27 7.78 1.26 15.47
CA ASP A 27 8.69 0.96 16.57
C ASP A 27 8.47 -0.48 17.09
N ASP A 28 7.22 -0.89 17.28
CA ASP A 28 6.88 -2.26 17.69
C ASP A 28 7.39 -3.32 16.69
N LEU A 29 7.22 -3.05 15.38
CA LEU A 29 7.71 -3.93 14.32
C LEU A 29 9.24 -3.97 14.30
N ARG A 30 9.89 -2.84 14.56
CA ARG A 30 11.35 -2.76 14.63
C ARG A 30 11.89 -3.62 15.78
N GLY A 31 11.31 -3.51 16.98
CA GLY A 31 11.69 -4.35 18.12
C GLY A 31 11.53 -5.84 17.80
N GLN A 32 10.40 -6.24 17.22
CA GLN A 32 10.17 -7.63 16.80
C GLN A 32 11.19 -8.13 15.76
N ALA A 33 11.67 -7.26 14.87
CA ALA A 33 12.70 -7.62 13.90
C ALA A 33 14.07 -7.76 14.56
N GLU A 34 14.40 -6.94 15.55
CA GLU A 34 15.67 -7.00 16.28
C GLU A 34 15.78 -8.25 17.17
N ASP A 35 14.66 -8.73 17.72
CA ASP A 35 14.57 -9.99 18.46
C ASP A 35 14.71 -11.24 17.57
N ASN A 36 14.61 -11.10 16.24
CA ASN A 36 14.65 -12.26 15.36
C ASN A 36 16.09 -12.80 15.20
N PRO A 37 16.34 -14.10 15.48
CA PRO A 37 17.68 -14.69 15.42
C PRO A 37 18.30 -14.63 14.02
N MET A 38 17.50 -14.67 12.95
CA MET A 38 17.99 -14.54 11.58
C MET A 38 18.47 -13.12 11.29
N VAL A 39 17.76 -12.09 11.77
CA VAL A 39 18.16 -10.69 11.62
C VAL A 39 19.46 -10.43 12.36
N GLN A 40 19.58 -10.94 13.59
CA GLN A 40 20.81 -10.84 14.36
C GLN A 40 21.99 -11.52 13.68
N ALA A 41 21.79 -12.70 13.07
CA ALA A 41 22.83 -13.38 12.31
C ALA A 41 23.30 -12.53 11.12
N ILE A 42 22.37 -11.95 10.36
CA ILE A 42 22.67 -11.08 9.22
C ILE A 42 23.47 -9.84 9.66
N LEU A 43 23.03 -9.16 10.71
CA LEU A 43 23.72 -7.98 11.23
C LEU A 43 25.15 -8.30 11.71
N LYS A 44 25.38 -9.50 12.26
CA LYS A 44 26.72 -9.97 12.66
C LYS A 44 27.60 -10.31 11.46
N THR A 45 27.03 -10.89 10.40
CA THR A 45 27.77 -11.21 9.17
C THR A 45 28.13 -9.97 8.36
N PHE A 46 27.29 -8.92 8.42
CA PHE A 46 27.46 -7.68 7.68
C PHE A 46 27.55 -6.48 8.63
N PRO A 47 28.73 -6.25 9.25
CA PRO A 47 28.94 -5.09 10.11
C PRO A 47 28.83 -3.80 9.29
N GLY A 48 27.70 -3.11 9.41
CA GLY A 48 27.34 -1.93 8.60
C GLY A 48 25.93 -2.00 8.00
N ALA A 49 25.30 -3.18 7.99
CA ALA A 49 23.90 -3.33 7.63
C ALA A 49 22.99 -2.62 8.65
N LYS A 50 21.91 -2.01 8.18
CA LYS A 50 20.95 -1.25 9.00
C LYS A 50 19.52 -1.69 8.68
N LEU A 51 18.67 -1.73 9.70
CA LEU A 51 17.23 -1.87 9.51
C LEU A 51 16.64 -0.49 9.16
N GLU A 52 16.17 -0.34 7.92
CA GLU A 52 15.50 0.88 7.44
C GLU A 52 14.01 0.84 7.79
N THR A 53 13.21 0.09 7.02
CA THR A 53 11.75 -0.02 7.23
C THR A 53 11.35 -1.47 7.42
N VAL A 54 10.72 -1.79 8.56
CA VAL A 54 10.18 -3.12 8.85
C VAL A 54 8.69 -3.16 8.52
N ARG A 55 8.28 -4.14 7.72
CA ARG A 55 6.88 -4.36 7.31
C ARG A 55 6.49 -5.82 7.50
N ARG A 56 5.21 -6.08 7.80
CA ARG A 56 4.70 -7.46 7.92
C ARG A 56 4.63 -8.13 6.55
N LYS A 57 4.93 -9.43 6.53
CA LYS A 57 4.80 -10.27 5.33
C LYS A 57 3.34 -10.30 4.90
N GLY A 58 3.04 -9.78 3.71
CA GLY A 58 1.68 -9.69 3.15
C GLY A 58 1.03 -8.30 3.19
N GLU A 59 1.63 -7.32 3.87
CA GLU A 59 1.15 -5.91 3.84
C GLU A 59 1.66 -5.15 2.60
N GLN A 60 2.50 -5.79 1.78
CA GLN A 60 2.85 -5.28 0.47
C GLN A 60 1.67 -5.53 -0.45
N THR A 61 0.86 -4.51 -0.69
CA THR A 61 0.03 -4.45 -1.90
C THR A 61 0.96 -4.62 -3.08
N SER A 62 0.94 -5.81 -3.67
CA SER A 62 1.68 -6.05 -4.90
C SER A 62 1.19 -5.05 -5.93
N VAL A 63 2.11 -4.31 -6.56
CA VAL A 63 1.78 -3.42 -7.69
C VAL A 63 1.06 -4.22 -8.80
N LEU A 64 1.41 -5.50 -8.96
CA LEU A 64 0.69 -6.44 -9.84
C LEU A 64 -0.73 -6.77 -9.36
N ALA A 65 -0.97 -6.81 -8.05
CA ALA A 65 -2.32 -7.05 -7.53
C ALA A 65 -3.28 -5.87 -7.80
N GLY A 66 -2.76 -4.67 -8.08
CA GLY A 66 -3.56 -3.54 -8.56
C GLY A 66 -3.84 -3.56 -10.07
N LEU A 67 -3.06 -4.32 -10.86
CA LEU A 67 -3.31 -4.54 -12.29
C LEU A 67 -4.29 -5.68 -12.57
N ALA A 68 -4.41 -6.62 -11.63
CA ALA A 68 -5.48 -7.61 -11.67
C ALA A 68 -6.79 -6.86 -11.36
N GLY A 69 -7.57 -6.57 -12.41
CA GLY A 69 -8.93 -6.06 -12.26
C GLY A 69 -9.77 -6.93 -11.30
N PRO A 70 -10.87 -6.40 -10.76
CA PRO A 70 -11.71 -7.15 -9.82
C PRO A 70 -12.07 -8.52 -10.41
N PRO A 71 -12.01 -9.61 -9.62
CA PRO A 71 -12.35 -10.95 -10.10
C PRO A 71 -13.82 -10.97 -10.51
N GLY A 72 -14.08 -10.92 -11.82
CA GLY A 72 -15.43 -10.91 -12.39
C GLY A 72 -15.68 -9.87 -13.47
N GLU A 73 -14.77 -8.91 -13.67
CA GLU A 73 -14.82 -8.02 -14.83
C GLU A 73 -14.09 -8.70 -15.98
N GLU A 74 -14.78 -9.65 -16.61
CA GLU A 74 -14.37 -10.19 -17.91
C GLU A 74 -14.34 -9.01 -18.89
N PRO A 75 -13.22 -8.79 -19.61
CA PRO A 75 -13.19 -7.74 -20.62
C PRO A 75 -14.37 -7.97 -21.57
N PRO A 76 -15.11 -6.90 -21.95
CA PRO A 76 -16.24 -7.05 -22.85
C PRO A 76 -15.77 -7.79 -24.12
N PRO A 77 -16.63 -8.58 -24.78
CA PRO A 77 -16.27 -9.19 -26.04
C PRO A 77 -15.79 -8.11 -27.02
N ALA A 78 -14.86 -8.47 -27.93
CA ALA A 78 -14.27 -7.54 -28.89
C ALA A 78 -15.31 -6.72 -29.69
N GLU A 79 -16.53 -7.25 -29.79
CA GLU A 79 -17.69 -6.69 -30.48
C GLU A 79 -18.38 -5.53 -29.71
N ASP A 80 -18.22 -5.47 -28.38
CA ASP A 80 -18.79 -4.43 -27.50
C ASP A 80 -17.77 -3.34 -27.15
N TYR A 81 -16.52 -3.47 -27.58
CA TYR A 81 -15.64 -2.30 -27.57
C TYR A 81 -16.21 -1.28 -28.54
N PRO A 82 -16.39 -0.01 -28.11
CA PRO A 82 -16.63 1.04 -29.09
C PRO A 82 -15.44 1.01 -30.04
N VAL A 83 -15.71 0.66 -31.30
CA VAL A 83 -14.77 0.94 -32.38
C VAL A 83 -14.66 2.46 -32.35
N ASP A 84 -13.58 2.99 -31.78
CA ASP A 84 -13.29 4.41 -31.88
C ASP A 84 -13.06 4.68 -33.38
N ASP A 85 -14.15 4.98 -34.09
CA ASP A 85 -14.15 5.54 -35.45
C ASP A 85 -13.47 6.93 -35.49
N ASP A 86 -13.05 7.45 -34.32
CA ASP A 86 -12.42 8.75 -34.09
C ASP A 86 -10.99 8.64 -33.52
N ILE A 87 -10.30 7.49 -33.61
CA ILE A 87 -8.83 7.54 -33.55
C ILE A 87 -8.36 8.02 -34.93
N PRO A 88 -7.95 9.30 -35.11
CA PRO A 88 -7.26 9.65 -36.34
C PRO A 88 -6.05 8.72 -36.40
N GLU A 89 -5.95 7.89 -37.44
CA GLU A 89 -4.71 7.18 -37.73
C GLU A 89 -3.61 8.25 -37.64
N SER A 90 -2.74 8.10 -36.65
CA SER A 90 -1.59 8.97 -36.51
C SER A 90 -0.72 8.71 -37.73
N GLU A 91 -0.91 9.50 -38.79
CA GLU A 91 0.01 9.57 -39.91
C GLU A 91 1.36 9.97 -39.33
N PHE A 92 2.32 9.06 -39.45
CA PHE A 92 3.74 9.34 -39.29
C PHE A 92 4.26 10.11 -40.50
#